data_AF-A0A415NYA8-F1
#
_entry.id   AF-A0A415NYA8-F1
#
_cell.length_a   1.000
_cell.length_b   1.000
_cell.length_c   1.000
_cell.angle_alpha   90.00
_cell.angle_beta   90.00
_cell.angle_gamma   90.00
#
_symmetry.space_group_name_H-M   'P 1'
#
loop_
_entity.id
_entity.type
_entity.pdbx_description
1 polymer ?
#
loop_
_entity_poly.entity_id
_entity_poly.type
_entity_poly.pdbx_seq_one_letter_code
_entity_poly.pdbx_strand_id
1 'polypeptide(L)' 'IKFHNLLTLNVCEKLFPIVSEIIERANYTNEIQVNDVEMYASFCIYGQLGIILNTDISIKEKSSRIKAFFRDLFRL' A
#
# COMPACT_ATOMS: atom_id res chain seq x y z
N ILE A 1 -16.78 10.84 11.26
CA ILE A 1 -16.37 10.45 9.88
C ILE A 1 -15.22 11.33 9.35
N LYS A 2 -15.36 12.68 9.28
CA LYS A 2 -14.28 13.55 8.75
C LYS A 2 -12.93 13.46 9.48
N PHE A 3 -12.91 13.40 10.81
CA PHE A 3 -11.66 13.33 11.59
C PHE A 3 -10.87 12.04 11.38
N HIS A 4 -11.56 10.89 11.29
CA HIS A 4 -10.92 9.61 11.00
C HIS A 4 -10.27 9.60 9.62
N ASN A 5 -10.91 10.21 8.62
CA ASN A 5 -10.34 10.31 7.28
C ASN A 5 -9.07 11.18 7.25
N LEU A 6 -9.07 12.30 7.98
CA LEU A 6 -7.88 13.17 8.12
C LEU A 6 -6.72 12.43 8.82
N LEU A 7 -7.01 11.67 9.88
CA LEU A 7 -6.03 10.83 10.55
C LEU A 7 -5.46 9.76 9.62
N THR A 8 -6.32 9.10 8.83
CA THR A 8 -5.89 8.10 7.86
C THR A 8 -4.97 8.70 6.81
N LEU A 9 -5.28 9.88 6.28
CA LEU A 9 -4.41 10.57 5.32
C LEU A 9 -3.06 10.98 5.93
N ASN A 10 -3.05 11.50 7.16
CA ASN A 10 -1.80 11.81 7.87
C ASN A 10 -0.92 10.56 8.09
N VAL A 11 -1.53 9.41 8.39
CA VAL A 11 -0.81 8.15 8.50
C VAL A 11 -0.23 7.75 7.13
N CYS A 12 -1.01 7.89 6.05
CA CYS A 12 -0.53 7.65 4.70
C CYS A 12 0.70 8.50 4.35
N GLU A 13 0.67 9.80 4.63
CA GLU A 13 1.80 10.71 4.38
C GLU A 13 3.07 10.27 5.14
N LYS A 14 2.93 9.77 6.38
CA LYS A 14 4.06 9.27 7.16
C LYS A 14 4.59 7.93 6.68
N LEU A 15 3.72 7.06 6.18
CA LEU A 15 4.10 5.74 5.67
C LEU A 15 4.69 5.79 4.26
N PHE A 16 4.32 6.81 3.47
CA PHE A 16 4.80 6.97 2.10
C PHE A 16 6.33 6.86 1.95
N PRO A 17 7.16 7.66 2.64
CA PRO A 17 8.62 7.55 2.49
C PRO A 17 9.18 6.20 2.93
N ILE A 18 8.56 5.56 3.93
CA ILE A 18 8.98 4.24 4.42
C ILE A 18 8.72 3.17 3.36
N VAL A 19 7.55 3.21 2.72
CA VAL A 19 7.22 2.25 1.65
C VAL A 19 8.04 2.49 0.39
N SER A 20 8.32 3.75 0.03
CA SER A 20 9.25 4.06 -1.06
C SER A 20 10.63 3.45 -0.82
N GLU A 21 11.20 3.60 0.38
CA GLU A 21 12.50 3.02 0.74
C GLU A 21 12.50 1.48 0.66
N ILE A 22 11.40 0.83 1.07
CA ILE A 22 11.25 -0.63 0.94
C ILE A 22 11.28 -1.05 -0.53
N ILE A 23 10.55 -0.34 -1.40
CA ILE A 23 10.48 -0.64 -2.84
C ILE A 23 11.84 -0.38 -3.50
N GLU A 24 12.54 0.71 -3.14
CA GLU A 24 13.90 1.01 -3.63
C GLU A 24 14.89 -0.11 -3.28
N ARG A 25 14.86 -0.58 -2.03
CA ARG A 25 15.70 -1.69 -1.59
C ARG A 25 15.41 -2.98 -2.35
N ALA A 26 14.12 -3.31 -2.52
CA ALA A 26 13.72 -4.51 -3.24
C ALA A 26 14.07 -4.45 -4.75
N ASN A 27 14.02 -3.25 -5.36
CA ASN A 27 14.57 -3.01 -6.70
C ASN A 27 16.09 -3.22 -6.73
N TYR A 28 16.81 -2.67 -5.75
CA TYR A 28 18.28 -2.79 -5.64
C TYR A 28 18.74 -4.24 -5.47
N THR A 29 17.99 -5.06 -4.71
CA THR A 29 18.27 -6.49 -4.52
C THR A 29 17.74 -7.38 -5.65
N ASN A 30 17.08 -6.81 -6.67
CA ASN A 30 16.40 -7.52 -7.76
C ASN A 30 15.27 -8.47 -7.29
N GLU A 31 14.68 -8.22 -6.13
CA GLU A 31 13.47 -8.93 -5.67
C GLU A 31 12.23 -8.49 -6.47
N ILE A 32 12.21 -7.22 -6.89
CA ILE A 32 11.21 -6.65 -7.80
C ILE A 32 11.91 -5.81 -8.88
N GLN A 33 11.18 -5.45 -9.94
CA GLN A 33 11.68 -4.61 -11.02
C GLN A 33 10.61 -3.61 -11.45
N VAL A 34 10.48 -2.52 -10.69
CA VAL A 34 9.50 -1.45 -10.95
C VAL A 34 10.22 -0.15 -11.31
N ASN A 35 9.75 0.52 -12.36
CA ASN A 35 10.41 1.73 -12.88
C ASN A 35 10.03 3.00 -12.12
N ASP A 36 8.84 3.04 -11.51
CA ASP A 36 8.28 4.23 -10.86
C ASP A 36 7.98 3.92 -9.38
N VAL A 37 9.01 4.05 -8.55
CA VAL A 37 8.91 3.79 -7.10
C VAL A 37 7.81 4.65 -6.47
N GLU A 38 7.73 5.93 -6.85
CA GLU A 38 6.79 6.90 -6.29
C GLU A 38 5.33 6.47 -6.56
N MET A 39 5.05 6.06 -7.79
CA MET A 39 3.73 5.56 -8.18
C MET A 39 3.39 4.29 -7.42
N TYR A 40 4.30 3.31 -7.35
CA TYR A 40 4.04 2.06 -6.63
C TYR A 40 3.82 2.29 -5.13
N ALA A 41 4.65 3.11 -4.49
CA ALA A 41 4.47 3.48 -3.08
C ALA A 41 3.13 4.17 -2.84
N SER A 42 2.72 5.08 -3.75
CA SER A 42 1.44 5.77 -3.68
C SER A 42 0.27 4.79 -3.73
N PHE A 43 0.30 3.80 -4.65
CA PHE A 43 -0.75 2.79 -4.73
C PHE A 43 -0.76 1.85 -3.52
N CYS A 44 0.41 1.45 -3.04
CA CYS A 44 0.53 0.64 -1.82
C CYS A 44 -0.08 1.35 -0.60
N ILE A 45 0.03 2.67 -0.49
CA ILE A 45 -0.46 3.43 0.65
C ILE A 45 -1.91 3.90 0.48
N TYR A 46 -2.18 4.67 -0.58
CA TYR A 46 -3.47 5.32 -0.79
C TYR A 46 -4.48 4.40 -1.50
N GLY A 47 -4.01 3.54 -2.40
CA GLY A 47 -4.87 2.64 -3.18
C GLY A 47 -5.63 1.63 -2.31
N GLN A 48 -5.03 1.18 -1.20
CA GLN A 48 -5.66 0.26 -0.25
C GLN A 48 -6.72 0.91 0.65
N LEU A 49 -6.87 2.24 0.66
CA LEU A 49 -7.84 2.90 1.54
C LEU A 49 -9.28 2.46 1.29
N GLY A 50 -9.65 2.22 0.03
CA GLY A 50 -10.99 1.74 -0.33
C GLY A 50 -11.34 0.40 0.34
N ILE A 51 -10.39 -0.53 0.42
CA ILE A 51 -10.61 -1.83 1.06
C ILE A 51 -10.42 -1.77 2.58
N ILE A 52 -9.51 -0.95 3.08
CA ILE A 52 -9.31 -0.73 4.53
C ILE A 52 -10.58 -0.16 5.17
N LEU A 53 -11.22 0.80 4.51
CA LEU A 53 -12.41 1.49 5.02
C LEU A 53 -13.71 0.71 4.81
N ASN A 54 -13.69 -0.37 4.02
CA ASN A 54 -14.88 -1.19 3.78
C ASN A 54 -15.34 -1.89 5.08
N THR A 55 -16.55 -1.63 5.55
CA THR A 55 -17.09 -2.19 6.80
C THR A 55 -17.77 -3.55 6.63
N ASP A 56 -18.01 -3.98 5.40
CA ASP A 56 -18.78 -5.19 5.08
C ASP A 56 -17.91 -6.45 5.04
N ILE A 57 -16.58 -6.28 5.06
CA ILE A 57 -15.61 -7.38 5.02
C ILE A 57 -14.74 -7.42 6.29
N SER A 58 -14.42 -8.64 6.71
CA SER A 58 -13.59 -8.87 7.90
C SER A 58 -12.17 -8.35 7.72
N ILE A 59 -11.47 -8.05 8.81
CA ILE A 59 -10.05 -7.65 8.79
C ILE A 59 -9.17 -8.71 8.11
N LYS A 60 -9.48 -9.99 8.33
CA LYS A 60 -8.78 -11.12 7.70
C LYS A 60 -8.94 -11.08 6.18
N GLU A 61 -10.16 -10.83 5.71
CA GLU A 61 -10.46 -10.73 4.28
C GLU A 61 -9.77 -9.53 3.64
N LYS A 62 -9.78 -8.36 4.29
CA LYS A 62 -9.02 -7.18 3.85
C LYS A 62 -7.56 -7.51 3.65
N SER A 63 -6.93 -8.12 4.66
CA SER A 63 -5.50 -8.48 4.61
C SER A 63 -5.21 -9.47 3.49
N SER A 64 -6.07 -10.47 3.31
CA SER A 64 -5.93 -11.47 2.23
C SER A 64 -5.93 -10.82 0.84
N ARG A 65 -6.92 -9.96 0.58
CA ARG A 65 -7.09 -9.29 -0.72
C ARG A 65 -6.00 -8.26 -1.02
N ILE A 66 -5.59 -7.47 -0.03
CA ILE A 66 -4.47 -6.52 -0.21
C ILE A 66 -3.18 -7.28 -0.56
N LYS A 67 -2.87 -8.36 0.16
CA LYS A 67 -1.68 -9.16 -0.11
C LYS A 67 -1.73 -9.84 -1.48
N ALA A 68 -2.90 -10.32 -1.90
CA ALA A 68 -3.08 -10.88 -3.24
C ALA A 68 -2.82 -9.82 -4.31
N PHE A 69 -3.42 -8.64 -4.17
CA PHE A 69 -3.20 -7.53 -5.09
C PHE A 69 -1.73 -7.11 -5.16
N PHE A 70 -1.01 -7.05 -4.04
CA PHE A 70 0.42 -6.72 -4.06
C PHE A 70 1.27 -7.79 -4.76
N ARG A 71 0.95 -9.08 -4.61
CA ARG A 71 1.61 -10.13 -5.40
C ARG A 71 1.42 -9.91 -6.89
N ASP A 72 0.19 -9.64 -7.32
CA ASP A 72 -0.11 -9.36 -8.73
C ASP A 72 0.60 -8.09 -9.22
N LEU A 73 0.59 -7.02 -8.42
CA LEU A 73 1.21 -5.72 -8.72
C LEU A 73 2.72 -5.83 -8.92
N PHE A 74 3.41 -6.56 -8.04
CA PHE A 74 4.85 -6.74 -8.09
C PHE A 74 5.29 -7.97 -8.89
N ARG A 75 4.33 -8.75 -9.43
CA ARG A 75 4.57 -10.01 -10.16
C ARG A 75 5.36 -11.04 -9.33
N LEU A 76 4.99 -11.17 -8.05
CA LEU A 76 5.59 -12.09 -7.06
C LEU A 76 4.78 -13.39 -6.91
#